data_AF-A0A8J4X2I1-F1
#
_entry.id   AF-A0A8J4X2I1-F1
#
_cell.length_a   1.000
_cell.length_b   1.000
_cell.length_c   1.000
_cell.angle_alpha   90.00
_cell.angle_beta   90.00
_cell.angle_gamma   90.00
#
_symmetry.space_group_name_H-M   'P 1'
#
loop_
_entity.id
_entity.type
_entity.pdbx_description
1 polymer ?
#
loop_
_entity_poly.entity_id
_entity_poly.type
_entity_poly.pdbx_seq_one_letter_code
_entity_poly.pdbx_strand_id
1 'polypeptide(L)'
;MKLDNTLKKETANQAWIGLQRGDTGRWQWSLEDQTFYRDGDTYRNWSSRQPDNQKQKEYCVDMDKDGKWNDENCDTHQSFVCYK
;
A
#
# COMPACT_ATOMS: atom_id res chain seq x y z
N MET A 1 11.51 -2.61 6.82
CA MET A 1 11.46 -1.34 6.07
C MET A 1 11.04 -0.24 7.06
N LYS A 2 11.44 1.03 6.92
CA LYS A 2 11.15 2.06 7.96
C LYS A 2 9.64 2.30 8.23
N LEU A 3 8.76 1.77 7.39
CA LEU A 3 7.30 1.80 7.50
C LEU A 3 6.72 0.89 8.60
N ASP A 4 7.36 -0.22 8.94
CA ASP A 4 6.80 -1.27 9.82
C ASP A 4 6.56 -0.80 11.28
N ASN A 5 7.18 0.31 11.67
CA ASN A 5 7.07 0.87 13.02
C ASN A 5 6.22 2.16 13.08
N THR A 6 5.85 2.73 11.93
CA THR A 6 5.07 3.97 11.89
C THR A 6 3.66 3.72 12.42
N LEU A 7 2.99 2.66 11.96
CA LEU A 7 1.62 2.35 12.39
C LEU A 7 1.54 1.79 13.82
N LYS A 8 2.60 1.15 14.32
CA LYS A 8 2.60 0.54 15.65
C LYS A 8 2.45 1.56 16.79
N LYS A 9 2.79 2.82 16.54
CA LYS A 9 2.69 3.92 17.52
C LYS A 9 1.40 4.72 17.39
N GLU A 10 0.64 4.51 16.32
CA GLU A 10 -0.58 5.25 16.01
C GLU A 10 -1.82 4.49 16.50
N THR A 11 -2.90 5.24 16.75
CA THR A 11 -4.20 4.65 17.11
C THR A 11 -4.88 3.98 15.92
N ALA A 12 -4.54 4.40 14.69
CA ALA A 12 -5.08 3.84 13.45
C ALA A 12 -4.72 2.36 13.30
N ASN A 13 -5.69 1.51 12.98
CA ASN A 13 -5.46 0.08 12.77
C ASN A 13 -4.86 -0.24 11.39
N GLN A 14 -5.17 0.61 10.42
CA GLN A 14 -4.66 0.56 9.06
C GLN A 14 -4.40 1.99 8.58
N ALA A 15 -3.49 2.15 7.64
CA ALA A 15 -3.31 3.40 6.94
C ALA A 15 -2.90 3.18 5.48
N TRP A 16 -3.31 4.11 4.63
CA TRP A 16 -2.87 4.19 3.26
C TRP A 16 -1.36 4.31 3.19
N ILE A 17 -0.77 3.53 2.30
CA ILE A 17 0.59 3.69 1.82
C ILE A 17 0.56 4.12 0.36
N GLY A 18 1.66 4.70 -0.14
CA GLY A 18 1.69 5.29 -1.48
C GLY A 18 1.63 4.30 -2.66
N LEU A 19 1.26 3.04 -2.46
CA LEU A 19 1.20 2.04 -3.53
C LEU A 19 -0.20 2.03 -4.16
N GLN A 20 -0.27 2.16 -5.48
CA GLN A 20 -1.53 2.18 -6.25
C GLN A 20 -1.41 1.38 -7.55
N ARG A 21 -2.54 0.89 -8.07
CA ARG A 21 -2.63 0.19 -9.36
C ARG A 21 -3.29 1.11 -10.39
N GLY A 22 -2.47 1.67 -11.27
CA GLY A 22 -2.97 2.50 -12.38
C GLY A 22 -3.50 1.69 -13.56
N ASP A 23 -3.85 2.39 -14.65
CA ASP A 23 -4.50 1.83 -15.85
C ASP A 23 -3.72 0.71 -16.55
N THR A 24 -2.40 0.67 -16.38
CA THR A 24 -1.54 -0.39 -16.93
C THR A 24 -1.70 -1.74 -16.20
N GLY A 25 -2.46 -1.77 -15.09
CA GLY A 25 -2.61 -2.93 -14.22
C GLY A 25 -1.40 -3.20 -13.33
N ARG A 26 -0.36 -2.35 -13.38
CA ARG A 26 0.85 -2.48 -12.57
C ARG A 26 0.75 -1.66 -11.28
N TRP A 27 1.29 -2.22 -10.20
CA TRP A 27 1.47 -1.53 -8.93
C TRP A 27 2.63 -0.53 -9.02
N GLN A 28 2.39 0.71 -8.62
CA GLN A 28 3.32 1.83 -8.70
C GLN A 28 3.29 2.64 -7.40
N TRP A 29 4.46 3.05 -6.91
CA TRP A 29 4.56 3.91 -5.75
C TRP A 29 4.39 5.38 -6.13
N SER A 30 3.77 6.16 -5.24
CA SER A 30 3.57 7.60 -5.36
C SER A 30 4.81 8.43 -4.99
N LEU A 31 6.00 7.83 -5.02
CA LEU A 31 7.26 8.50 -4.70
C LEU A 31 7.78 9.26 -5.92
N GLU A 32 8.38 10.44 -5.69
CA GLU A 32 8.99 11.26 -6.74
C GLU A 32 10.16 10.53 -7.40
N ASP A 33 11.00 9.87 -6.60
CA ASP A 33 12.09 9.04 -7.10
C ASP A 33 11.58 7.66 -7.50
N GLN A 34 11.21 7.54 -8.78
CA GLN A 34 10.79 6.27 -9.38
C GLN A 34 11.93 5.23 -9.44
N THR A 35 13.18 5.60 -9.16
CA THR A 35 14.30 4.65 -9.11
C THR A 35 14.36 3.88 -7.79
N PHE A 36 13.60 4.32 -6.77
CA PHE A 36 13.49 3.65 -5.47
C PHE A 36 12.83 2.28 -5.56
N TYR A 37 12.02 2.06 -6.60
CA TYR A 37 11.40 0.78 -6.92
C TYR A 37 11.48 0.56 -8.42
N ARG A 38 12.48 -0.20 -8.85
CA ARG A 38 12.68 -0.47 -10.29
C ARG A 38 11.69 -1.54 -10.75
N ASP A 39 11.31 -1.49 -12.02
CA ASP A 39 10.67 -2.62 -12.72
C ASP A 39 11.56 -3.88 -12.48
N GLY A 40 11.10 -4.78 -11.61
CA GLY A 40 11.88 -5.94 -11.14
C GLY A 40 11.97 -6.10 -9.62
N ASP A 41 11.68 -5.06 -8.82
CA ASP A 41 11.61 -5.19 -7.36
C ASP A 41 10.36 -5.98 -6.96
N THR A 42 10.57 -7.26 -6.63
CA THR A 42 9.52 -8.26 -6.36
C THR A 42 8.99 -8.23 -4.93
N TYR A 43 9.61 -7.47 -4.02
CA TYR A 43 9.18 -7.46 -2.63
C TYR A 43 7.76 -6.90 -2.53
N ARG A 44 6.85 -7.73 -2.02
CA ARG A 44 5.47 -7.38 -1.73
C ARG A 44 5.11 -8.02 -0.40
N ASN A 45 4.63 -7.24 0.57
CA ASN A 45 4.24 -7.75 1.88
C ASN A 45 2.72 -7.95 1.99
N TRP A 46 2.09 -8.45 0.93
CA TRP A 46 0.66 -8.73 0.92
C TRP A 46 0.23 -9.58 2.10
N SER A 47 -0.96 -9.27 2.63
CA SER A 47 -1.67 -10.14 3.53
C SER A 47 -2.06 -11.43 2.81
N SER A 48 -2.46 -12.44 3.60
CA SER A 48 -2.91 -13.69 3.03
C SER A 48 -4.10 -13.44 2.09
N ARG A 49 -4.03 -14.02 0.88
CA ARG A 49 -5.01 -13.88 -0.21
C ARG A 49 -5.05 -12.52 -0.91
N GLN A 50 -4.17 -11.59 -0.55
CA GLN A 50 -4.09 -10.30 -1.21
C GLN A 50 -3.01 -10.26 -2.32
N PRO A 51 -3.21 -9.47 -3.39
CA PRO A 51 -4.40 -8.65 -3.65
C PRO A 51 -5.57 -9.47 -4.23
N ASP A 52 -6.80 -9.21 -3.80
CA ASP A 52 -8.02 -9.93 -4.21
C ASP A 52 -8.98 -9.10 -5.08
N ASN A 53 -8.76 -7.79 -5.20
CA ASN A 53 -9.47 -6.89 -6.08
C ASN A 53 -11.00 -7.03 -6.00
N GLN A 54 -11.55 -7.00 -4.79
CA GLN A 54 -12.96 -7.19 -4.54
C GLN A 54 -13.80 -6.22 -5.36
N LYS A 55 -14.83 -6.77 -6.01
CA LYS A 55 -15.77 -6.04 -6.89
C LYS A 55 -15.08 -5.26 -8.02
N GLN A 56 -13.81 -5.56 -8.31
CA GLN A 56 -12.98 -4.83 -9.28
C GLN A 56 -12.86 -3.34 -8.95
N LYS A 57 -12.67 -3.00 -7.66
CA LYS A 57 -12.61 -1.61 -7.19
C LYS A 57 -11.43 -1.28 -6.29
N GLU A 58 -10.55 -2.24 -6.02
CA GLU A 58 -9.47 -2.07 -5.06
C GLU A 58 -8.16 -1.78 -5.80
N TYR A 59 -7.83 -0.49 -5.85
CA TYR A 59 -6.71 0.03 -6.63
C TYR A 59 -5.71 0.81 -5.78
N CYS A 60 -5.99 0.98 -4.48
CA CYS A 60 -5.11 1.60 -3.51
C CYS A 60 -4.68 0.57 -2.47
N VAL A 61 -3.56 0.78 -1.79
CA VAL A 61 -3.04 -0.19 -0.82
C VAL A 61 -2.98 0.43 0.57
N ASP A 62 -3.63 -0.23 1.53
CA ASP A 62 -3.41 0.04 2.94
C ASP A 62 -2.47 -0.99 3.57
N MET A 63 -1.93 -0.60 4.73
CA MET A 63 -1.07 -1.43 5.54
C MET A 63 -1.64 -1.53 6.95
N ASP A 64 -1.61 -2.72 7.54
CA ASP A 64 -1.99 -2.95 8.94
C ASP A 64 -0.81 -2.76 9.91
N LYS A 65 -1.07 -2.94 11.20
CA LYS A 65 -0.04 -2.83 12.27
C LYS A 65 1.05 -3.91 12.20
N ASP A 66 0.78 -5.03 11.54
CA ASP A 66 1.74 -6.09 11.29
C ASP A 66 2.58 -5.84 10.03
N GLY A 67 2.32 -4.72 9.34
CA GLY A 67 2.99 -4.30 8.12
C GLY A 67 2.46 -5.00 6.87
N LYS A 68 1.38 -5.78 6.98
CA LYS A 68 0.79 -6.52 5.86
C LYS A 68 -0.10 -5.63 5.04
N TRP A 69 -0.11 -5.88 3.73
CA TRP A 69 -0.78 -5.02 2.77
C TRP A 69 -2.10 -5.61 2.30
N ASN A 70 -3.06 -4.72 2.05
CA ASN A 70 -4.37 -5.04 1.49
C ASN A 70 -4.65 -4.07 0.35
N ASP A 71 -5.08 -4.56 -0.82
CA ASP A 71 -5.72 -3.66 -1.78
C ASP A 71 -7.12 -3.32 -1.28
N GLU A 72 -7.48 -2.06 -1.37
CA GLU A 72 -8.75 -1.53 -0.88
C GLU A 72 -9.25 -0.45 -1.86
N ASN A 73 -10.54 -0.17 -1.80
CA ASN A 73 -11.16 0.86 -2.60
C ASN A 73 -10.57 2.22 -2.20
N CYS A 74 -10.03 2.94 -3.19
CA CYS A 74 -9.42 4.26 -3.01
C CYS A 74 -10.37 5.30 -2.39
N ASP A 75 -11.68 5.11 -2.52
CA ASP A 75 -12.70 6.01 -1.95
C ASP A 75 -12.91 5.79 -0.44
N THR A 76 -12.28 4.78 0.16
CA THR A 76 -12.38 4.49 1.59
C THR A 76 -11.66 5.55 2.42
N HIS A 77 -12.36 6.15 3.38
CA HIS A 77 -11.77 7.11 4.31
C HIS A 77 -10.84 6.42 5.32
N GLN A 78 -9.55 6.74 5.27
CA GLN A 78 -8.54 6.19 6.17
C GLN A 78 -7.39 7.18 6.39
N SER A 79 -6.67 7.03 7.50
CA SER A 79 -5.39 7.72 7.71
C SER A 79 -4.35 7.31 6.66
N PHE A 80 -3.31 8.11 6.46
CA PHE A 80 -2.26 7.82 5.48
C PHE A 80 -0.87 8.10 6.06
N VAL A 81 0.14 7.41 5.51
CA VAL A 81 1.55 7.61 5.87
C VAL A 81 2.27 8.38 4.78
N CYS A 82 2.94 9.46 5.15
CA CYS A 82 3.86 10.18 4.27
C CYS A 82 5.30 9.69 4.44
N TYR A 83 6.07 9.78 3.36
CA TYR A 83 7.52 9.58 3.37
C TYR A 83 8.20 10.84 2.80
N LYS A 84 9.41 11.15 3.29
CA LYS A 84 10.22 12.30 2.85
C LYS A 84 11.48 11.81 2.15
#